data_AF-A0A6P0TPZ2-F1
#
_entry.id   AF-A0A6P0TPZ2-F1
#
_cell.length_a   1.000
_cell.length_b   1.000
_cell.length_c   1.000
_cell.angle_alpha   90.00
_cell.angle_beta   90.00
_cell.angle_gamma   90.00
#
_symmetry.space_group_name_H-M   'P 1'
#
loop_
_entity.id
_entity.type
_entity.pdbx_description
1 polymer ?
#
loop_
_entity_poly.entity_id
_entity_poly.type
_entity_poly.pdbx_seq_one_letter_code
_entity_poly.pdbx_strand_id
1 'polypeptide(L)'
;MIRNGLGEIYIPGSSIKGAIRTAIAYHLLQREDTFKVPHKARVSEIEKILRNKIRKYDELDNPRRSRQNPFSEYQKGKMDNFFMEEIFNGYDLEYQGKIVKSASHANRDFMRAVHITDSNSLVHDAEKSINSSRVVEVIVVSRDQNWKAKYRTSAYVELVENIEAEFNITVDYDMLSWFQHRQGMKIPFKDIGELLDICQSFAQKQWLCEMDYWSRIQNNPKAKCRGEIVNLEFDDLKKMLYGNKCCPYALRVGWASGLLGTTISSLLEDDLATQLRDRCHHNNAAPEFGAPKSRRLIANRDRHLTSPLGWVKFEVMD
;
A
#
# COMPACT_ATOMS: atom_id res chain seq x y z
N MET A 1 1.17 1.75 17.35
CA MET A 1 0.96 0.29 17.18
C MET A 1 -0.42 -0.11 17.71
N ILE A 2 -0.91 -1.31 17.43
CA ILE A 2 -2.21 -1.82 17.94
C ILE A 2 -1.95 -2.82 19.07
N ARG A 3 -2.88 -2.89 20.03
CA ARG A 3 -2.81 -3.81 21.18
C ARG A 3 -4.01 -4.73 21.23
N ASN A 4 -3.80 -5.95 21.73
CA ASN A 4 -4.87 -6.90 21.99
C ASN A 4 -5.65 -6.53 23.27
N GLY A 5 -6.63 -7.34 23.66
CA GLY A 5 -7.43 -7.12 24.88
C GLY A 5 -6.64 -7.16 26.18
N LEU A 6 -5.40 -7.68 26.17
CA LEU A 6 -4.48 -7.74 27.30
C LEU A 6 -3.48 -6.57 27.30
N GLY A 7 -3.56 -5.65 26.32
CA GLY A 7 -2.64 -4.52 26.20
C GLY A 7 -1.32 -4.87 25.52
N GLU A 8 -1.16 -6.08 24.99
CA GLU A 8 0.06 -6.52 24.32
C GLU A 8 0.07 -6.07 22.86
N ILE A 9 1.24 -5.65 22.39
CA ILE A 9 1.41 -5.18 21.01
C ILE A 9 1.45 -6.39 20.07
N TYR A 10 0.77 -6.31 18.93
CA TYR A 10 0.81 -7.35 17.90
C TYR A 10 0.63 -6.74 16.50
N ILE A 11 0.87 -7.53 15.46
CA ILE A 11 0.55 -7.17 14.07
C ILE A 11 -0.77 -7.85 13.69
N PRO A 12 -1.83 -7.08 13.37
CA PRO A 12 -3.07 -7.67 12.93
C PRO A 12 -2.92 -8.39 11.58
N GLY A 13 -3.44 -9.62 11.49
CA GLY A 13 -3.47 -10.42 10.28
C GLY A 13 -4.25 -9.73 9.16
N SER A 14 -5.24 -8.92 9.52
CA SER A 14 -5.98 -8.04 8.59
C SER A 14 -5.08 -7.00 7.91
N SER A 15 -4.04 -6.49 8.60
CA SER A 15 -3.09 -5.53 8.01
C SER A 15 -2.19 -6.21 6.98
N ILE A 16 -1.72 -7.42 7.30
CA ILE A 16 -0.91 -8.25 6.38
C ILE A 16 -1.76 -8.69 5.18
N LYS A 17 -2.97 -9.19 5.43
CA LYS A 17 -3.93 -9.60 4.40
C LYS A 17 -4.31 -8.46 3.47
N GLY A 18 -4.44 -7.24 4.00
CA GLY A 18 -4.67 -6.04 3.20
C GLY A 18 -3.52 -5.75 2.23
N ALA A 19 -2.27 -5.83 2.68
CA ALA A 19 -1.11 -5.64 1.82
C ALA A 19 -1.01 -6.72 0.72
N ILE A 20 -1.26 -7.99 1.08
CA ILE A 20 -1.32 -9.11 0.12
C ILE A 20 -2.43 -8.89 -0.91
N ARG A 21 -3.61 -8.45 -0.48
CA ARG A 21 -4.73 -8.14 -1.39
C ARG A 21 -4.35 -7.06 -2.40
N THR A 22 -3.66 -6.01 -1.98
CA THR A 22 -3.17 -4.98 -2.92
C THR A 22 -2.14 -5.54 -3.89
N ALA A 23 -1.22 -6.39 -3.43
CA ALA A 23 -0.24 -7.06 -4.29
C ALA A 23 -0.90 -7.94 -5.36
N ILE A 24 -1.91 -8.72 -4.97
CA ILE A 24 -2.71 -9.54 -5.90
C ILE A 24 -3.44 -8.67 -6.93
N ALA A 25 -4.10 -7.59 -6.48
CA ALA A 25 -4.79 -6.67 -7.38
C ALA A 25 -3.82 -6.07 -8.41
N TYR A 26 -2.66 -5.61 -7.95
CA TYR A 26 -1.60 -5.11 -8.82
C TYR A 26 -1.15 -6.18 -9.83
N HIS A 27 -0.91 -7.41 -9.38
CA HIS A 27 -0.44 -8.49 -10.24
C HIS A 27 -1.43 -8.87 -11.35
N LEU A 28 -2.72 -8.96 -11.00
CA LEU A 28 -3.80 -9.23 -11.95
C LEU A 28 -3.88 -8.13 -13.01
N LEU A 29 -3.86 -6.86 -12.57
CA LEU A 29 -3.97 -5.69 -13.45
C LEU A 29 -2.70 -5.42 -14.26
N GLN A 30 -1.53 -5.87 -13.80
CA GLN A 30 -0.30 -5.79 -14.60
C GLN A 30 -0.31 -6.83 -15.74
N ARG A 31 -1.06 -7.92 -15.58
CA ARG A 31 -1.05 -9.09 -16.47
C ARG A 31 -2.47 -9.44 -16.95
N GLU A 32 -3.22 -8.42 -17.34
CA GLU A 32 -4.68 -8.49 -17.56
C GLU A 32 -5.09 -9.57 -18.56
N ASP A 33 -4.34 -9.69 -19.66
CA ASP A 33 -4.64 -10.69 -20.69
C ASP A 33 -4.29 -12.12 -20.24
N THR A 34 -3.23 -12.28 -19.45
CA THR A 34 -2.81 -13.60 -18.92
C THR A 34 -3.87 -14.17 -18.00
N PHE A 35 -4.41 -13.33 -17.11
CA PHE A 35 -5.43 -13.73 -16.15
C PHE A 35 -6.86 -13.51 -16.63
N LYS A 36 -7.06 -13.05 -17.86
CA LYS A 36 -8.38 -12.77 -18.44
C LYS A 36 -9.20 -11.81 -17.55
N VAL A 37 -8.57 -10.73 -17.09
CA VAL A 37 -9.24 -9.70 -16.29
C VAL A 37 -10.41 -9.12 -17.09
N PRO A 38 -11.62 -9.03 -16.51
CA PRO A 38 -12.80 -8.48 -17.14
C PRO A 38 -12.55 -7.09 -17.71
N HIS A 39 -13.12 -6.78 -18.88
CA HIS A 39 -12.93 -5.47 -19.53
C HIS A 39 -13.23 -4.29 -18.58
N LYS A 40 -14.26 -4.39 -17.75
CA LYS A 40 -14.64 -3.32 -16.80
C LYS A 40 -13.64 -3.09 -15.67
N ALA A 41 -12.80 -4.08 -15.40
CA ALA A 41 -11.77 -4.04 -14.36
C ALA A 41 -10.37 -3.81 -14.95
N ARG A 42 -10.22 -3.68 -16.28
CA ARG A 42 -8.93 -3.39 -16.90
C ARG A 42 -8.47 -1.96 -16.60
N VAL A 43 -7.15 -1.75 -16.50
CA VAL A 43 -6.50 -0.48 -16.23
C VAL A 43 -7.01 0.60 -17.17
N SER A 44 -7.08 0.34 -18.47
CA SER A 44 -7.55 1.33 -19.46
C SER A 44 -9.00 1.80 -19.23
N GLU A 45 -9.89 0.89 -18.82
CA GLU A 45 -11.28 1.25 -18.51
C GLU A 45 -11.37 1.94 -17.14
N ILE A 46 -10.57 1.50 -16.15
CA ILE A 46 -10.42 2.18 -14.86
C ILE A 46 -10.00 3.64 -15.09
N GLU A 47 -8.96 3.88 -15.90
CA GLU A 47 -8.48 5.21 -16.23
C GLU A 47 -9.54 6.06 -16.91
N LYS A 48 -10.25 5.51 -17.90
CA LYS A 48 -11.35 6.19 -18.58
C LYS A 48 -12.46 6.60 -17.60
N ILE A 49 -12.82 5.73 -16.66
CA ILE A 49 -13.81 6.04 -15.61
C ILE A 49 -13.28 7.16 -14.70
N LEU A 50 -12.01 7.09 -14.28
CA LEU A 50 -11.37 8.08 -13.43
C LEU A 50 -11.28 9.46 -14.11
N ARG A 51 -10.86 9.51 -15.37
CA ARG A 51 -10.79 10.74 -16.18
C ARG A 51 -12.17 11.37 -16.37
N ASN A 52 -13.20 10.56 -16.65
CA ASN A 52 -14.58 11.06 -16.76
C ASN A 52 -15.08 11.64 -15.43
N LYS A 53 -14.72 11.05 -14.29
CA LYS A 53 -15.06 11.61 -12.96
C LYS A 53 -14.33 12.91 -12.67
N ILE A 54 -13.05 12.99 -13.02
CA ILE A 54 -12.26 14.22 -12.93
C ILE A 54 -12.94 15.32 -13.76
N ARG A 55 -13.29 15.05 -15.02
CA ARG A 55 -13.96 16.03 -15.88
C ARG A 55 -15.28 16.51 -15.27
N LYS A 56 -16.13 15.59 -14.81
CA LYS A 56 -17.39 15.94 -14.13
C LYS A 56 -17.18 16.76 -12.86
N TYR A 57 -16.10 16.51 -12.12
CA TYR A 57 -15.75 17.30 -10.94
C TYR A 57 -15.37 18.73 -11.32
N ASP A 58 -14.55 18.90 -12.36
CA ASP A 58 -14.09 20.21 -12.82
C ASP A 58 -15.27 21.02 -13.43
N GLU A 59 -16.23 20.36 -14.08
CA GLU A 59 -17.47 20.98 -14.61
C GLU A 59 -18.41 21.55 -13.52
N LEU A 60 -18.28 21.11 -12.25
CA LEU A 60 -19.19 21.51 -11.16
C LEU A 60 -18.83 22.85 -10.48
N ASP A 61 -17.77 23.53 -10.92
CA ASP A 61 -17.28 24.90 -10.66
C ASP A 61 -17.91 25.71 -9.48
N ASN A 62 -17.98 25.13 -8.28
CA ASN A 62 -18.42 25.87 -7.10
C ASN A 62 -17.85 25.28 -5.79
N PRO A 63 -16.71 25.79 -5.27
CA PRO A 63 -16.04 25.26 -4.09
C PRO A 63 -16.84 25.39 -2.78
N ARG A 64 -17.95 26.15 -2.76
CA ARG A 64 -18.79 26.38 -1.57
C ARG A 64 -19.98 25.42 -1.42
N ARG A 65 -20.24 24.51 -2.38
CA ARG A 65 -21.41 23.60 -2.34
C ARG A 65 -21.09 22.10 -2.17
N SER A 66 -19.85 21.71 -1.86
CA SER A 66 -19.41 20.31 -1.92
C SER A 66 -19.82 19.42 -0.73
N ARG A 67 -21.13 19.30 -0.47
CA ARG A 67 -21.68 18.03 0.08
C ARG A 67 -21.56 16.87 -0.94
N GLN A 68 -21.19 17.19 -2.19
CA GLN A 68 -21.03 16.25 -3.32
C GLN A 68 -19.60 16.28 -3.91
N ASN A 69 -18.53 16.37 -3.11
CA ASN A 69 -17.19 16.10 -3.64
C ASN A 69 -17.15 14.62 -4.10
N PRO A 70 -16.99 14.32 -5.41
CA PRO A 70 -16.93 12.95 -5.91
C PRO A 70 -15.65 12.20 -5.50
N PHE A 71 -14.69 12.92 -4.94
CA PHE A 71 -13.49 12.40 -4.28
C PHE A 71 -13.58 12.48 -2.74
N SER A 72 -14.75 12.80 -2.17
CA SER A 72 -14.99 12.61 -0.73
C SER A 72 -14.79 11.15 -0.35
N GLU A 73 -14.42 10.91 0.90
CA GLU A 73 -14.12 9.58 1.45
C GLU A 73 -15.24 8.56 1.17
N TYR A 74 -16.51 8.98 1.24
CA TYR A 74 -17.67 8.17 0.90
C TYR A 74 -17.73 7.76 -0.59
N GLN A 75 -17.45 8.69 -1.51
CA GLN A 75 -17.45 8.38 -2.94
C GLN A 75 -16.17 7.66 -3.41
N LYS A 76 -15.05 7.89 -2.70
CA LYS A 76 -13.80 7.15 -2.88
C LYS A 76 -13.98 5.67 -2.52
N GLY A 77 -14.59 5.38 -1.37
CA GLY A 77 -14.94 4.02 -0.97
C GLY A 77 -15.83 3.30 -1.98
N LYS A 78 -16.84 3.98 -2.55
CA LYS A 78 -17.68 3.40 -3.61
C LYS A 78 -16.94 3.08 -4.91
N MET A 79 -15.83 3.76 -5.19
CA MET A 79 -15.06 3.57 -6.42
C MET A 79 -14.00 2.48 -6.28
N ASP A 80 -13.26 2.48 -5.17
CA ASP A 80 -12.37 1.37 -4.81
C ASP A 80 -13.18 0.07 -4.77
N ASN A 81 -14.41 0.11 -4.26
CA ASN A 81 -15.32 -1.01 -4.29
C ASN A 81 -15.63 -1.50 -5.71
N PHE A 82 -15.83 -0.64 -6.71
CA PHE A 82 -16.34 -1.08 -8.00
C PHE A 82 -15.39 -2.06 -8.73
N PHE A 83 -14.12 -1.70 -8.91
CA PHE A 83 -13.19 -2.61 -9.62
C PHE A 83 -12.64 -3.69 -8.68
N MET A 84 -12.46 -3.42 -7.38
CA MET A 84 -12.05 -4.46 -6.43
C MET A 84 -13.16 -5.51 -6.25
N GLU A 85 -14.43 -5.14 -6.36
CA GLU A 85 -15.55 -6.10 -6.39
C GLU A 85 -15.49 -6.98 -7.64
N GLU A 86 -15.22 -6.42 -8.82
CA GLU A 86 -15.07 -7.23 -10.04
C GLU A 86 -13.86 -8.18 -9.93
N ILE A 87 -12.73 -7.71 -9.39
CA ILE A 87 -11.52 -8.52 -9.24
C ILE A 87 -11.70 -9.62 -8.19
N PHE A 88 -12.24 -9.31 -7.02
CA PHE A 88 -12.24 -10.25 -5.91
C PHE A 88 -13.58 -10.98 -5.73
N ASN A 89 -14.71 -10.32 -6.00
CA ASN A 89 -16.06 -10.82 -5.72
C ASN A 89 -16.81 -11.30 -6.98
N GLY A 90 -16.16 -11.27 -8.15
CA GLY A 90 -16.70 -11.68 -9.45
C GLY A 90 -16.91 -13.19 -9.63
N TYR A 91 -16.86 -13.95 -8.53
CA TYR A 91 -16.91 -15.42 -8.52
C TYR A 91 -18.27 -15.93 -8.04
N ASP A 92 -18.63 -17.12 -8.52
CA ASP A 92 -19.62 -17.97 -7.89
C ASP A 92 -18.93 -19.20 -7.31
N LEU A 93 -19.57 -19.83 -6.31
CA LEU A 93 -19.04 -21.02 -5.66
C LEU A 93 -19.69 -22.25 -6.28
N GLU A 94 -18.88 -23.15 -6.82
CA GLU A 94 -19.32 -24.48 -7.22
C GLU A 94 -18.93 -25.50 -6.15
N TYR A 95 -19.93 -26.10 -5.51
CA TYR A 95 -19.72 -27.12 -4.48
C TYR A 95 -20.55 -28.36 -4.83
N GLN A 96 -19.89 -29.52 -4.93
CA GLN A 96 -20.51 -30.80 -5.28
C GLN A 96 -21.36 -30.72 -6.57
N GLY A 97 -20.86 -30.02 -7.60
CA GLY A 97 -21.53 -29.84 -8.89
C GLY A 97 -22.75 -28.90 -8.86
N LYS A 98 -22.95 -28.15 -7.77
CA LYS A 98 -24.02 -27.15 -7.65
C LYS A 98 -23.44 -25.75 -7.49
N ILE A 99 -23.95 -24.81 -8.27
CA ILE A 99 -23.63 -23.39 -8.14
C ILE A 99 -24.38 -22.82 -6.93
N VAL A 100 -23.64 -22.45 -5.89
CA VAL A 100 -24.15 -21.76 -4.71
C VAL A 100 -24.17 -20.27 -4.99
N LYS A 101 -25.38 -19.74 -5.20
CA LYS A 101 -25.58 -18.29 -5.34
C LYS A 101 -25.64 -17.66 -3.95
N SER A 102 -24.58 -16.95 -3.56
CA SER A 102 -24.59 -16.13 -2.35
C SER A 102 -25.02 -14.71 -2.66
N ALA A 103 -25.96 -14.16 -1.87
CA ALA A 103 -26.27 -12.73 -1.90
C ALA A 103 -25.16 -11.86 -1.28
N SER A 104 -24.35 -12.43 -0.38
CA SER A 104 -23.23 -11.72 0.26
C SER A 104 -22.01 -11.66 -0.63
N HIS A 105 -21.48 -10.45 -0.83
CA HIS A 105 -20.22 -10.20 -1.52
C HIS A 105 -19.04 -10.92 -0.88
N ALA A 106 -18.99 -10.98 0.46
CA ALA A 106 -17.89 -11.62 1.20
C ALA A 106 -17.77 -13.12 0.93
N ASN A 107 -18.88 -13.80 0.64
CA ASN A 107 -18.85 -15.24 0.31
C ASN A 107 -18.30 -15.51 -1.09
N ARG A 108 -18.31 -14.49 -1.96
CA ARG A 108 -17.84 -14.57 -3.35
C ARG A 108 -16.41 -14.03 -3.52
N ASP A 109 -15.81 -13.53 -2.43
CA ASP A 109 -14.43 -13.08 -2.40
C ASP A 109 -13.48 -14.27 -2.34
N PHE A 110 -12.66 -14.50 -3.37
CA PHE A 110 -11.72 -15.63 -3.35
C PHE A 110 -10.64 -15.48 -2.26
N MET A 111 -10.38 -14.28 -1.73
CA MET A 111 -9.50 -14.08 -0.57
C MET A 111 -10.07 -14.67 0.71
N ARG A 112 -11.30 -15.21 0.70
CA ARG A 112 -11.82 -16.05 1.78
C ARG A 112 -11.05 -17.37 1.91
N ALA A 113 -10.50 -17.91 0.83
CA ALA A 113 -9.64 -19.09 0.87
C ALA A 113 -8.24 -18.81 1.44
N VAL A 114 -7.86 -17.54 1.61
CA VAL A 114 -6.57 -17.15 2.20
C VAL A 114 -6.79 -16.69 3.65
N HIS A 115 -6.33 -17.48 4.61
CA HIS A 115 -6.39 -17.15 6.03
C HIS A 115 -5.05 -16.65 6.53
N ILE A 116 -5.07 -15.57 7.32
CA ILE A 116 -3.87 -14.98 7.92
C ILE A 116 -4.21 -14.68 9.36
N THR A 117 -3.47 -15.29 10.29
CA THR A 117 -3.66 -15.03 11.71
C THR A 117 -3.10 -13.67 12.08
N ASP A 118 -3.58 -13.12 13.19
CA ASP A 118 -2.81 -12.13 13.94
C ASP A 118 -1.44 -12.73 14.32
N SER A 119 -0.43 -11.88 14.46
CA SER A 119 0.86 -12.34 14.98
C SER A 119 0.76 -12.71 16.46
N ASN A 120 1.75 -13.46 16.93
CA ASN A 120 2.06 -13.50 18.35
C ASN A 120 2.33 -12.09 18.90
N SER A 121 2.19 -11.95 20.21
CA SER A 121 2.50 -10.71 20.91
C SER A 121 3.98 -10.37 20.75
N LEU A 122 4.27 -9.10 20.44
CA LEU A 122 5.62 -8.58 20.28
C LEU A 122 6.25 -8.38 21.66
N VAL A 123 6.86 -9.45 22.18
CA VAL A 123 7.57 -9.42 23.46
C VAL A 123 8.94 -8.77 23.27
N HIS A 124 9.23 -7.75 24.07
CA HIS A 124 10.52 -7.06 24.06
C HIS A 124 11.63 -7.97 24.61
N ASP A 125 12.67 -8.20 23.80
CA ASP A 125 13.91 -8.85 24.21
C ASP A 125 15.01 -7.78 24.31
N ALA A 126 15.41 -7.48 25.53
CA ALA A 126 16.42 -6.45 25.81
C ALA A 126 17.84 -6.87 25.38
N GLU A 127 18.16 -8.16 25.42
CA GLU A 127 19.48 -8.67 25.07
C GLU A 127 19.69 -8.59 23.55
N LYS A 128 18.66 -8.95 22.78
CA LYS A 128 18.69 -8.89 21.32
C LYS A 128 18.23 -7.55 20.74
N SER A 129 17.71 -6.65 21.59
CA SER A 129 17.10 -5.38 21.16
C SER A 129 16.01 -5.57 20.10
N ILE A 130 15.20 -6.63 20.26
CA ILE A 130 14.08 -7.00 19.40
C ILE A 130 12.77 -6.51 20.01
N ASN A 131 11.82 -6.13 19.16
CA ASN A 131 10.49 -5.71 19.57
C ASN A 131 10.47 -4.53 20.58
N SER A 132 11.40 -3.57 20.44
CA SER A 132 11.47 -2.40 21.33
C SER A 132 10.42 -1.36 20.93
N SER A 133 9.38 -1.19 21.74
CA SER A 133 8.37 -0.15 21.53
C SER A 133 8.86 1.22 21.99
N ARG A 134 8.77 2.22 21.10
CA ARG A 134 9.21 3.59 21.35
C ARG A 134 8.31 4.58 20.63
N VAL A 135 8.14 5.76 21.24
CA VAL A 135 7.56 6.92 20.55
C VAL A 135 8.70 7.61 19.80
N VAL A 136 8.58 7.68 18.48
CA VAL A 136 9.59 8.31 17.61
C VAL A 136 8.96 9.39 16.75
N GLU A 137 9.77 10.37 16.35
CA GLU A 137 9.35 11.39 15.39
C GLU A 137 9.39 10.80 13.98
N VAL A 138 8.24 10.79 13.30
CA VAL A 138 8.15 10.46 11.88
C VAL A 138 8.05 11.75 11.09
N ILE A 139 9.06 12.04 10.30
CA ILE A 139 9.13 13.22 9.44
C ILE A 139 8.55 12.89 8.07
N VAL A 140 7.68 13.77 7.57
CA VAL A 140 7.17 13.76 6.20
C VAL A 140 8.05 14.68 5.36
N VAL A 141 8.73 14.09 4.39
CA VAL A 141 9.60 14.80 3.44
C VAL A 141 8.97 14.81 2.04
N SER A 142 9.26 15.86 1.28
CA SER A 142 9.03 15.91 -0.17
C SER A 142 10.22 16.60 -0.85
N ARG A 143 10.05 17.00 -2.10
CA ARG A 143 10.95 17.94 -2.79
C ARG A 143 10.32 19.32 -3.00
N ASP A 144 11.09 20.27 -3.53
CA ASP A 144 10.64 21.48 -4.22
C ASP A 144 10.68 21.29 -5.76
N GLN A 145 10.59 22.36 -6.55
CA GLN A 145 10.65 22.30 -8.02
C GLN A 145 12.06 21.92 -8.55
N ASN A 146 13.11 22.27 -7.80
CA ASN A 146 14.50 21.99 -8.15
C ASN A 146 14.98 20.64 -7.60
N TRP A 147 14.05 19.77 -7.21
CA TRP A 147 14.34 18.48 -6.56
C TRP A 147 15.06 18.57 -5.22
N LYS A 148 15.13 19.76 -4.60
CA LYS A 148 15.73 19.92 -3.28
C LYS A 148 14.78 19.46 -2.19
N ALA A 149 15.32 18.75 -1.20
CA ALA A 149 14.55 18.20 -0.09
C ALA A 149 13.80 19.29 0.67
N LYS A 150 12.53 19.01 0.97
CA LYS A 150 11.62 19.92 1.66
C LYS A 150 10.90 19.18 2.79
N TYR A 151 11.08 19.69 4.00
CA TYR A 151 10.29 19.28 5.16
C TYR A 151 8.82 19.67 4.95
N ARG A 152 7.89 18.79 5.32
CA ARG A 152 6.45 19.08 5.28
C ARG A 152 5.84 19.18 6.67
N THR A 153 5.95 18.13 7.44
CA THR A 153 5.40 18.02 8.80
C THR A 153 6.07 16.84 9.50
N SER A 154 5.84 16.71 10.80
CA SER A 154 6.16 15.50 11.56
C SER A 154 4.96 15.04 12.37
N ALA A 155 5.02 13.81 12.85
CA ALA A 155 4.10 13.24 13.82
C ALA A 155 4.89 12.34 14.78
N TYR A 156 4.56 12.39 16.06
CA TYR A 156 5.10 11.45 17.04
C TYR A 156 4.23 10.21 17.05
N VAL A 157 4.82 9.06 16.74
CA VAL A 157 4.10 7.80 16.58
C VAL A 157 4.79 6.73 17.40
N GLU A 158 3.98 5.92 18.09
CA GLU A 158 4.48 4.69 18.70
C GLU A 158 4.77 3.64 17.62
N LEU A 159 6.03 3.23 17.55
CA LEU A 159 6.56 2.22 16.64
C LEU A 159 7.33 1.16 17.43
N VAL A 160 7.46 -0.03 16.84
CA VAL A 160 8.32 -1.09 17.36
C VAL A 160 9.51 -1.24 16.42
N GLU A 161 10.71 -1.21 16.99
CA GLU A 161 11.98 -1.37 16.27
C GLU A 161 12.40 -2.85 16.25
N ASN A 162 13.12 -3.25 15.19
CA ASN A 162 13.64 -4.62 15.00
C ASN A 162 12.58 -5.69 15.28
N ILE A 163 11.46 -5.61 14.54
CA ILE A 163 10.33 -6.49 14.80
C ILE A 163 10.66 -7.92 14.37
N GLU A 164 10.44 -8.86 15.27
CA GLU A 164 10.32 -10.28 14.97
C GLU A 164 8.99 -10.78 15.50
N ALA A 165 8.20 -11.41 14.62
CA ALA A 165 6.85 -11.84 14.90
C ALA A 165 6.51 -13.07 14.06
N GLU A 166 5.80 -14.01 14.68
CA GLU A 166 5.33 -15.24 14.03
C GLU A 166 3.83 -15.15 13.78
N PHE A 167 3.41 -15.64 12.62
CA PHE A 167 2.00 -15.73 12.22
C PHE A 167 1.84 -16.81 11.15
N ASN A 168 0.61 -17.28 10.95
CA ASN A 168 0.31 -18.32 9.97
C ASN A 168 -0.40 -17.75 8.75
N ILE A 169 0.06 -18.14 7.56
CA ILE A 169 -0.67 -18.00 6.29
C ILE A 169 -1.14 -19.39 5.88
N THR A 170 -2.44 -19.54 5.65
CA THR A 170 -3.03 -20.80 5.18
C THR A 170 -3.87 -20.54 3.94
N VAL A 171 -3.74 -21.40 2.94
CA VAL A 171 -4.61 -21.42 1.76
C VAL A 171 -5.48 -22.67 1.83
N ASP A 172 -6.79 -22.48 1.88
CA ASP A 172 -7.78 -23.56 1.74
C ASP A 172 -7.92 -23.90 0.25
N TYR A 173 -7.14 -24.89 -0.20
CA TYR A 173 -7.09 -25.29 -1.62
C TYR A 173 -8.41 -25.87 -2.12
N ASP A 174 -9.15 -26.57 -1.27
CA ASP A 174 -10.46 -27.10 -1.61
C ASP A 174 -11.41 -25.93 -1.87
N MET A 175 -11.49 -24.97 -0.94
CA MET A 175 -12.30 -23.77 -1.13
C MET A 175 -11.85 -22.96 -2.35
N LEU A 176 -10.54 -22.82 -2.57
CA LEU A 176 -10.00 -22.09 -3.72
C LEU A 176 -10.50 -22.70 -5.04
N SER A 177 -10.58 -24.03 -5.13
CA SER A 177 -11.07 -24.76 -6.29
C SER A 177 -12.56 -24.54 -6.59
N TRP A 178 -13.36 -24.16 -5.58
CA TRP A 178 -14.79 -23.90 -5.74
C TRP A 178 -15.07 -22.56 -6.44
N PHE A 179 -14.11 -21.64 -6.45
CA PHE A 179 -14.32 -20.30 -7.02
C PHE A 179 -14.25 -20.34 -8.56
N GLN A 180 -15.39 -20.12 -9.20
CA GLN A 180 -15.51 -19.99 -10.65
C GLN A 180 -15.85 -18.55 -11.02
N HIS A 181 -14.96 -17.88 -11.76
CA HIS A 181 -15.19 -16.50 -12.16
C HIS A 181 -16.27 -16.41 -13.24
N ARG A 182 -17.24 -15.50 -13.08
CA ARG A 182 -18.39 -15.37 -14.01
C ARG A 182 -18.02 -15.04 -15.45
N GLN A 183 -16.89 -14.36 -15.64
CA GLN A 183 -16.35 -13.97 -16.95
C GLN A 183 -15.04 -14.71 -17.29
N GLY A 184 -14.67 -15.74 -16.53
CA GLY A 184 -13.49 -16.58 -16.83
C GLY A 184 -12.13 -16.01 -16.44
N MET A 185 -12.07 -15.01 -15.54
CA MET A 185 -10.82 -14.55 -14.94
C MET A 185 -10.22 -15.66 -14.08
N LYS A 186 -8.89 -15.78 -14.11
CA LYS A 186 -8.15 -16.80 -13.36
C LYS A 186 -7.64 -16.23 -12.03
N ILE A 187 -7.70 -17.05 -10.99
CA ILE A 187 -7.01 -16.77 -9.71
C ILE A 187 -5.49 -16.81 -9.97
N PRO A 188 -4.70 -15.86 -9.44
CA PRO A 188 -3.32 -15.70 -9.87
C PRO A 188 -2.28 -16.56 -9.14
N PHE A 189 -2.70 -17.39 -8.19
CA PHE A 189 -1.84 -18.30 -7.45
C PHE A 189 -2.55 -19.63 -7.23
N LYS A 190 -1.77 -20.72 -7.16
CA LYS A 190 -2.26 -22.07 -6.82
C LYS A 190 -1.71 -22.60 -5.50
N ASP A 191 -0.63 -22.01 -4.98
CA ASP A 191 -0.01 -22.36 -3.70
C ASP A 191 0.50 -21.12 -2.96
N ILE A 192 0.99 -21.33 -1.74
CA ILE A 192 1.57 -20.27 -0.90
C ILE A 192 2.84 -19.69 -1.55
N GLY A 193 3.65 -20.49 -2.25
CA GLY A 193 4.87 -20.02 -2.90
C GLY A 193 4.56 -18.97 -3.96
N GLU A 194 3.62 -19.25 -4.86
CA GLU A 194 3.18 -18.29 -5.87
C GLU A 194 2.54 -17.03 -5.26
N LEU A 195 1.79 -17.18 -4.16
CA LEU A 195 1.25 -16.05 -3.41
C LEU A 195 2.36 -15.14 -2.87
N LEU A 196 3.43 -15.71 -2.33
CA LEU A 196 4.59 -14.97 -1.83
C LEU A 196 5.38 -14.33 -2.99
N ASP A 197 5.51 -15.00 -4.13
CA ASP A 197 6.15 -14.45 -5.33
C ASP A 197 5.41 -13.22 -5.87
N ILE A 198 4.06 -13.24 -5.82
CA ILE A 198 3.23 -12.07 -6.15
C ILE A 198 3.57 -10.90 -5.22
N CYS A 199 3.66 -11.16 -3.92
CA CYS A 199 4.01 -10.16 -2.91
C CYS A 199 5.38 -9.55 -3.17
N GLN A 200 6.40 -10.42 -3.35
CA GLN A 200 7.78 -10.03 -3.63
C GLN A 200 7.88 -9.22 -4.93
N SER A 201 7.14 -9.60 -5.97
CA SER A 201 7.09 -8.87 -7.24
C SER A 201 6.51 -7.47 -7.08
N PHE A 202 5.47 -7.31 -6.25
CA PHE A 202 4.90 -6.00 -5.96
C PHE A 202 5.83 -5.14 -5.10
N ALA A 203 6.44 -5.73 -4.07
CA ALA A 203 7.46 -5.06 -3.27
C ALA A 203 8.64 -4.59 -4.13
N GLN A 204 9.07 -5.41 -5.09
CA GLN A 204 10.10 -5.06 -6.07
C GLN A 204 9.69 -3.85 -6.92
N LYS A 205 8.45 -3.78 -7.40
CA LYS A 205 7.97 -2.59 -8.12
C LYS A 205 8.03 -1.33 -7.26
N GLN A 206 7.54 -1.42 -6.02
CA GLN A 206 7.56 -0.29 -5.08
C GLN A 206 8.99 0.15 -4.78
N TRP A 207 9.90 -0.81 -4.60
CA TRP A 207 11.32 -0.59 -4.36
C TRP A 207 11.95 0.22 -5.50
N LEU A 208 11.73 -0.18 -6.75
CA LEU A 208 12.23 0.55 -7.92
C LEU A 208 11.67 1.98 -8.00
N CYS A 209 10.39 2.18 -7.66
CA CYS A 209 9.79 3.52 -7.60
C CYS A 209 10.42 4.39 -6.49
N GLU A 210 10.73 3.81 -5.34
CA GLU A 210 11.47 4.50 -4.27
C GLU A 210 12.89 4.81 -4.72
N MET A 211 13.62 3.86 -5.30
CA MET A 211 14.98 4.07 -5.81
C MET A 211 15.04 5.23 -6.81
N ASP A 212 14.11 5.29 -7.77
CA ASP A 212 14.05 6.39 -8.73
C ASP A 212 13.86 7.74 -8.04
N TYR A 213 12.94 7.82 -7.08
CA TYR A 213 12.70 9.03 -6.29
C TYR A 213 13.94 9.45 -5.50
N TRP A 214 14.55 8.53 -4.76
CA TRP A 214 15.72 8.79 -3.92
C TRP A 214 16.97 9.10 -4.74
N SER A 215 17.08 8.60 -5.97
CA SER A 215 18.21 8.92 -6.86
C SER A 215 18.20 10.38 -7.34
N ARG A 216 17.02 11.01 -7.39
CA ARG A 216 16.83 12.36 -7.94
C ARG A 216 16.77 13.45 -6.88
N ILE A 217 16.36 13.12 -5.66
CA ILE A 217 16.21 14.12 -4.59
C ILE A 217 17.57 14.62 -4.07
N GLN A 218 17.73 15.94 -4.04
CA GLN A 218 18.93 16.61 -3.54
C GLN A 218 18.80 16.94 -2.06
N ASN A 219 19.89 16.81 -1.32
CA ASN A 219 19.91 17.03 0.12
C ASN A 219 19.63 18.49 0.49
N ASN A 220 19.12 18.71 1.70
CA ASN A 220 18.90 20.03 2.26
C ASN A 220 19.20 20.02 3.77
N PRO A 221 20.49 19.95 4.16
CA PRO A 221 20.88 19.82 5.57
C PRO A 221 20.52 21.03 6.43
N LYS A 222 20.17 22.17 5.80
CA LYS A 222 19.75 23.41 6.46
C LYS A 222 18.29 23.74 6.18
N ALA A 223 17.44 22.73 5.98
CA ALA A 223 16.01 22.94 5.75
C ALA A 223 15.41 23.64 6.98
N LYS A 224 14.62 24.69 6.75
CA LYS A 224 13.95 25.42 7.83
C LYS A 224 12.51 24.96 7.99
N CYS A 225 12.10 24.66 9.22
CA CYS A 225 10.69 24.49 9.57
C CYS A 225 10.41 25.21 10.90
N ARG A 226 9.43 26.13 10.90
CA ARG A 226 9.00 26.88 12.10
C ARG A 226 10.17 27.51 12.89
N GLY A 227 11.22 27.96 12.18
CA GLY A 227 12.40 28.57 12.79
C GLY A 227 13.51 27.59 13.18
N GLU A 228 13.26 26.28 13.15
CA GLU A 228 14.24 25.24 13.46
C GLU A 228 14.90 24.71 12.19
N ILE A 229 16.16 24.30 12.32
CA ILE A 229 16.89 23.58 11.28
C ILE A 229 16.55 22.10 11.39
N VAL A 230 16.20 21.50 10.26
CA VAL A 230 16.02 20.05 10.11
C VAL A 230 17.05 19.56 9.11
N ASN A 231 17.85 18.58 9.51
CA ASN A 231 18.88 18.00 8.67
C ASN A 231 18.25 16.99 7.68
N LEU A 232 17.96 17.44 6.45
CA LEU A 232 17.48 16.58 5.38
C LEU A 232 18.64 16.08 4.52
N GLU A 233 19.55 15.36 5.17
CA GLU A 233 20.64 14.61 4.54
C GLU A 233 20.21 13.16 4.37
N PHE A 234 20.45 12.61 3.17
CA PHE A 234 19.93 11.30 2.78
C PHE A 234 21.00 10.37 2.23
N ASP A 235 22.25 10.80 2.07
CA ASP A 235 23.26 10.02 1.36
C ASP A 235 23.50 8.65 2.01
N ASP A 236 23.55 8.59 3.35
CA ASP A 236 23.66 7.33 4.08
C ASP A 236 22.41 6.45 3.89
N LEU A 237 21.22 7.04 3.98
CA LEU A 237 19.95 6.34 3.79
C LEU A 237 19.84 5.76 2.36
N LYS A 238 20.20 6.56 1.35
CA LYS A 238 20.23 6.16 -0.07
C LYS A 238 21.18 4.98 -0.27
N LYS A 239 22.38 5.04 0.31
CA LYS A 239 23.39 4.00 0.18
C LYS A 239 23.00 2.70 0.89
N MET A 240 22.53 2.80 2.14
CA MET A 240 22.18 1.63 2.96
C MET A 240 20.96 0.88 2.42
N LEU A 241 19.94 1.60 1.99
CA LEU A 241 18.69 0.97 1.55
C LEU A 241 18.69 0.76 0.05
N TYR A 242 18.86 1.83 -0.72
CA TYR A 242 18.59 1.82 -2.16
C TYR A 242 19.84 1.63 -3.02
N GLY A 243 20.94 1.14 -2.44
CA GLY A 243 22.13 0.72 -3.18
C GLY A 243 21.93 -0.57 -3.98
N ASN A 244 20.99 -1.43 -3.55
CA ASN A 244 20.66 -2.68 -4.23
C ASN A 244 19.37 -2.55 -5.04
N LYS A 245 19.42 -2.95 -6.33
CA LYS A 245 18.24 -2.98 -7.21
C LYS A 245 17.23 -4.05 -6.81
N CYS A 246 17.70 -5.18 -6.26
CA CYS A 246 16.84 -6.25 -5.80
C CYS A 246 16.28 -5.89 -4.42
N CYS A 247 14.94 -5.84 -4.32
CA CYS A 247 14.22 -5.63 -3.08
C CYS A 247 14.44 -6.83 -2.16
N PRO A 248 14.98 -6.66 -0.94
CA PRO A 248 15.17 -7.76 0.00
C PRO A 248 13.90 -8.09 0.80
N TYR A 249 12.79 -7.40 0.54
CA TYR A 249 11.55 -7.47 1.32
C TYR A 249 10.42 -8.10 0.52
N ALA A 250 9.57 -8.87 1.21
CA ALA A 250 8.40 -9.52 0.64
C ALA A 250 7.21 -8.57 0.49
N LEU A 251 7.04 -7.63 1.42
CA LEU A 251 5.89 -6.72 1.46
C LEU A 251 6.23 -5.38 2.11
N ARG A 252 5.34 -4.40 1.88
CA ARG A 252 5.30 -3.14 2.63
C ARG A 252 3.95 -2.99 3.34
N VAL A 253 3.96 -3.11 4.68
CA VAL A 253 2.76 -3.19 5.52
C VAL A 253 2.60 -1.92 6.37
N GLY A 254 1.35 -1.60 6.71
CA GLY A 254 1.01 -0.59 7.71
C GLY A 254 0.91 0.84 7.18
N TRP A 255 0.59 1.76 8.10
CA TRP A 255 0.25 3.16 7.80
C TRP A 255 1.23 3.89 6.87
N ALA A 256 2.52 3.57 6.99
CA ALA A 256 3.57 4.28 6.30
C ALA A 256 3.85 3.80 4.87
N SER A 257 3.20 2.73 4.41
CA SER A 257 3.34 2.22 3.04
C SER A 257 2.86 3.24 1.98
N GLY A 258 1.95 4.14 2.37
CA GLY A 258 1.52 5.27 1.56
C GLY A 258 0.81 4.86 0.26
N LEU A 259 0.73 5.79 -0.70
CA LEU A 259 -0.04 5.57 -1.93
C LEU A 259 0.43 4.34 -2.73
N LEU A 260 1.75 4.14 -2.86
CA LEU A 260 2.31 2.97 -3.55
C LEU A 260 2.02 1.65 -2.81
N GLY A 261 1.89 1.74 -1.48
CA GLY A 261 1.61 0.62 -0.58
C GLY A 261 0.17 0.14 -0.60
N THR A 262 -0.77 1.06 -0.78
CA THR A 262 -2.20 0.81 -0.53
C THR A 262 -3.06 0.88 -1.79
N THR A 263 -2.46 1.18 -2.95
CA THR A 263 -3.20 1.36 -4.21
C THR A 263 -2.45 0.77 -5.40
N ILE A 264 -3.15 0.69 -6.52
CA ILE A 264 -2.60 0.29 -7.82
C ILE A 264 -2.00 1.47 -8.60
N SER A 265 -1.73 2.62 -7.96
CA SER A 265 -1.44 3.89 -8.66
C SER A 265 -0.28 3.81 -9.64
N SER A 266 0.68 2.90 -9.42
CA SER A 266 1.82 2.69 -10.32
C SER A 266 1.50 1.98 -11.64
N LEU A 267 0.24 1.57 -11.85
CA LEU A 267 -0.28 1.09 -13.13
C LEU A 267 -1.00 2.19 -13.91
N LEU A 268 -1.34 3.31 -13.26
CA LEU A 268 -2.03 4.41 -13.91
C LEU A 268 -1.01 5.34 -14.59
N GLU A 269 -1.45 6.05 -15.64
CA GLU A 269 -0.69 7.12 -16.26
C GLU A 269 -0.32 8.19 -15.21
N ASP A 270 0.93 8.68 -15.28
CA ASP A 270 1.50 9.59 -14.28
C ASP A 270 0.70 10.88 -14.10
N ASP A 271 0.15 11.42 -15.19
CA ASP A 271 -0.71 12.62 -15.14
C ASP A 271 -2.00 12.32 -14.37
N LEU A 272 -2.62 11.16 -14.60
CA LEU A 272 -3.84 10.75 -13.94
C LEU A 272 -3.60 10.50 -12.45
N ALA A 273 -2.54 9.77 -12.11
CA ALA A 273 -2.17 9.52 -10.71
C ALA A 273 -1.93 10.84 -9.95
N THR A 274 -1.28 11.82 -10.61
CA THR A 274 -1.05 13.17 -10.09
C THR A 274 -2.35 13.94 -9.88
N GLN A 275 -3.24 13.92 -10.89
CA GLN A 275 -4.55 14.57 -10.85
C GLN A 275 -5.45 14.01 -9.73
N LEU A 276 -5.42 12.69 -9.52
CA LEU A 276 -6.17 12.02 -8.44
C LEU A 276 -5.63 12.40 -7.07
N ARG A 277 -4.29 12.35 -6.89
CA ARG A 277 -3.65 12.76 -5.64
C ARG A 277 -4.06 14.18 -5.23
N ASP A 278 -4.02 15.11 -6.18
CA ASP A 278 -4.30 16.54 -5.93
C ASP A 278 -5.76 16.82 -5.62
N ARG A 279 -6.69 16.13 -6.29
CA ARG A 279 -8.13 16.28 -6.00
C ARG A 279 -8.54 15.61 -4.69
N CYS A 280 -7.92 14.48 -4.33
CA CYS A 280 -8.10 13.87 -3.00
C CYS A 280 -7.55 14.75 -1.87
N HIS A 281 -6.59 15.63 -2.15
CA HIS A 281 -5.97 16.51 -1.16
C HIS A 281 -5.93 17.96 -1.65
N HIS A 282 -7.11 18.54 -1.95
CA HIS A 282 -7.23 19.83 -2.63
C HIS A 282 -6.42 20.97 -1.97
N ASN A 283 -6.33 21.00 -0.64
CA ASN A 283 -5.55 22.00 0.11
C ASN A 283 -4.02 21.85 -0.04
N ASN A 284 -3.56 20.78 -0.69
CA ASN A 284 -2.15 20.42 -0.85
C ASN A 284 -1.80 20.05 -2.30
N ALA A 285 -2.63 20.45 -3.28
CA ALA A 285 -2.40 20.21 -4.69
C ALA A 285 -1.02 20.71 -5.13
N ALA A 286 -0.37 19.97 -6.04
CA ALA A 286 0.97 20.28 -6.53
C ALA A 286 1.19 19.63 -7.90
N PRO A 287 0.58 20.17 -8.97
CA PRO A 287 0.48 19.51 -10.28
C PRO A 287 1.84 19.17 -10.91
N GLU A 288 2.89 19.92 -10.60
CA GLU A 288 4.26 19.68 -11.07
C GLU A 288 5.00 18.57 -10.31
N PHE A 289 4.32 17.86 -9.42
CA PHE A 289 4.87 16.80 -8.59
C PHE A 289 4.23 15.48 -8.99
N GLY A 290 5.03 14.44 -9.22
CA GLY A 290 4.52 13.08 -9.44
C GLY A 290 3.89 12.47 -8.19
N ALA A 291 3.06 11.44 -8.37
CA ALA A 291 2.46 10.68 -7.27
C ALA A 291 3.33 9.46 -6.90
N PRO A 292 3.66 9.24 -5.61
CA PRO A 292 3.35 10.07 -4.46
C PRO A 292 4.29 11.27 -4.30
N LYS A 293 3.75 12.36 -3.75
CA LYS A 293 4.47 13.63 -3.51
C LYS A 293 5.48 13.56 -2.36
N SER A 294 5.19 12.76 -1.33
CA SER A 294 5.92 12.74 -0.08
C SER A 294 6.30 11.33 0.37
N ARG A 295 7.27 11.24 1.28
CA ARG A 295 7.72 10.02 1.96
C ARG A 295 7.75 10.26 3.46
N ARG A 296 7.61 9.18 4.22
CA ARG A 296 7.67 9.18 5.69
C ARG A 296 8.93 8.47 6.12
N LEU A 297 9.71 9.11 6.99
CA LEU A 297 10.96 8.61 7.50
C LEU A 297 11.01 8.75 9.01
N ILE A 298 11.63 7.80 9.69
CA ILE A 298 11.94 7.91 11.11
C ILE A 298 13.08 8.92 11.27
N ALA A 299 12.94 9.81 12.26
CA ALA A 299 14.00 10.68 12.72
C ALA A 299 14.46 10.23 14.12
N ASN A 300 15.77 10.15 14.32
CA ASN A 300 16.34 9.89 15.64
C ASN A 300 16.27 11.15 16.53
N ARG A 301 16.79 11.07 17.76
CA ARG A 301 16.79 12.20 18.72
C ARG A 301 17.51 13.45 18.19
N ASP A 302 18.53 13.26 17.36
CA ASP A 302 19.29 14.34 16.72
C ASP A 302 18.65 14.82 15.40
N ARG A 303 17.43 14.34 15.10
CA ARG A 303 16.68 14.58 13.86
C ARG A 303 17.42 14.17 12.59
N HIS A 304 18.31 13.19 12.69
CA HIS A 304 18.85 12.47 11.53
C HIS A 304 17.85 11.42 11.07
N LEU A 305 17.69 11.32 9.75
CA LEU A 305 16.73 10.44 9.12
C LEU A 305 17.33 9.05 8.99
N THR A 306 16.68 8.04 9.55
CA THR A 306 17.29 6.70 9.70
C THR A 306 16.70 5.67 8.74
N SER A 307 15.37 5.59 8.63
CA SER A 307 14.73 4.53 7.83
C SER A 307 13.33 4.91 7.35
N PRO A 308 12.90 4.42 6.17
CA PRO A 308 11.50 4.29 5.84
C PRO A 308 10.85 3.21 6.71
N LEU A 309 9.51 3.18 6.65
CA LEU A 309 8.68 2.36 7.50
C LEU A 309 7.95 1.28 6.69
N GLY A 310 7.68 0.16 7.36
CA GLY A 310 6.74 -0.86 6.91
C GLY A 310 7.31 -1.93 5.98
N TRP A 311 8.61 -1.90 5.65
CA TRP A 311 9.22 -2.99 4.89
C TRP A 311 9.35 -4.25 5.75
N VAL A 312 8.89 -5.38 5.23
CA VAL A 312 8.85 -6.66 5.96
C VAL A 312 9.49 -7.76 5.12
N LYS A 313 10.36 -8.54 5.76
CA LYS A 313 10.90 -9.79 5.22
C LYS A 313 10.08 -10.95 5.78
N PHE A 314 9.81 -11.96 4.94
CA PHE A 314 9.23 -13.21 5.39
C PHE A 314 10.30 -14.29 5.40
N GLU A 315 10.28 -15.09 6.46
CA GLU A 315 11.10 -16.29 6.59
C GLU A 315 10.13 -17.43 6.92
N VAL A 316 10.20 -18.50 6.14
CA VAL A 316 9.40 -19.70 6.38
C VAL A 316 10.08 -20.47 7.50
N MET A 317 9.33 -20.79 8.55
CA MET A 317 9.81 -21.67 9.61
C MET A 317 9.57 -23.13 9.18
N ASP A 318 10.60 -23.95 9.30
CA ASP A 318 10.54 -25.40 9.12
C ASP A 318 9.83 -26.09 10.30
#